data_AF-A0AAV8XA76-F1
#
_entry.id   AF-A0AAV8XA76-F1
#
_cell.length_a   1.000
_cell.length_b   1.000
_cell.length_c   1.000
_cell.angle_alpha   90.00
_cell.angle_beta   90.00
_cell.angle_gamma   90.00
#
_symmetry.space_group_name_H-M   'P 1'
#
loop_
_entity.id
_entity.type
_entity.pdbx_description
1 polymer ?
#
loop_
_entity_poly.entity_id
_entity_poly.type
_entity_poly.pdbx_seq_one_letter_code
_entity_poly.pdbx_strand_id
1 'polypeptide(L)'
;MSKVDYGKLTINITRFLINYVVRFVFAGIVLYCCWTPLQNLGSWFSWHVILCTFGYIPLMAEALMLFIGDELWSRQVSRKSKYMVHGILISVGTVFIIVGNALVFHYISPGYHLYTAHGITGIKNYI
;
A
#
# COMPACT_ATOMS: atom_id res chain seq x y z
N MET A 1 3.17 39.54 -6.28
CA MET A 1 3.69 38.16 -6.39
C MET A 1 4.40 37.85 -5.08
N SER A 2 3.76 37.17 -4.13
CA SER A 2 4.40 36.82 -2.86
C SER A 2 5.57 35.87 -3.14
N LYS A 3 6.76 36.19 -2.63
CA LYS A 3 7.90 35.27 -2.67
C LYS A 3 7.50 34.05 -1.84
N VAL A 4 7.29 32.91 -2.50
CA VAL A 4 7.08 31.64 -1.82
C VAL A 4 8.40 31.30 -1.14
N ASP A 5 8.42 31.39 0.19
CA ASP A 5 9.54 30.94 0.99
C ASP A 5 9.53 29.42 1.00
N TYR A 6 10.42 28.81 0.21
CA TYR A 6 10.58 27.37 0.12
C TYR A 6 11.35 26.79 1.33
N GLY A 7 11.72 27.61 2.31
CA GLY A 7 12.55 27.20 3.43
C GLY A 7 13.99 26.91 3.03
N LYS A 8 14.77 26.33 3.95
CA LYS A 8 16.18 26.01 3.71
C LYS A 8 16.30 24.88 2.68
N LEU A 9 17.06 25.11 1.61
CA LEU A 9 17.34 24.14 0.54
C LEU A 9 17.71 22.74 1.08
N THR A 10 18.57 22.70 2.11
CA THR A 10 18.99 21.46 2.76
C THR A 10 17.81 20.64 3.31
N ILE A 11 16.79 21.28 3.87
CA ILE A 11 15.62 20.59 4.43
C ILE A 11 14.81 19.94 3.30
N ASN A 12 14.62 20.64 2.18
CA ASN A 12 13.86 20.11 1.05
C ASN A 12 14.58 18.93 0.37
N ILE A 13 15.90 19.02 0.22
CA ILE A 13 16.72 17.93 -0.31
C ILE A 13 16.60 16.70 0.61
N THR A 14 16.73 16.89 1.93
CA THR A 14 16.59 15.80 2.90
C THR A 14 15.22 15.13 2.82
N ARG A 15 14.13 15.91 2.77
CA ARG A 15 12.76 15.37 2.65
C ARG A 15 12.57 14.59 1.35
N PHE A 16 13.09 15.12 0.24
CA PHE A 16 13.05 14.43 -1.05
C PHE A 16 13.76 13.08 -1.01
N LEU A 17 14.98 13.03 -0.45
CA LEU A 17 15.76 11.80 -0.33
C LEU A 17 15.05 10.77 0.56
N ILE A 18 14.50 11.20 1.70
CA ILE A 18 13.74 10.32 2.59
C ILE A 18 12.53 9.72 1.87
N ASN A 19 11.73 10.54 1.17
CA ASN A 19 10.57 10.04 0.42
C ASN A 19 10.96 8.98 -0.62
N TYR A 20 12.07 9.20 -1.34
CA TYR A 20 12.59 8.22 -2.30
C TYR A 20 13.06 6.92 -1.65
N VAL A 21 13.80 7.02 -0.54
CA VAL A 21 14.25 5.85 0.22
C VAL A 21 13.06 5.04 0.73
N VAL A 22 12.04 5.70 1.30
CA VAL A 22 10.81 5.04 1.77
C VAL A 22 10.11 4.30 0.64
N ARG A 23 9.96 4.92 -0.54
CA ARG A 23 9.38 4.28 -1.73
C ARG A 23 10.19 3.08 -2.19
N PHE A 24 11.52 3.18 -2.18
CA PHE A 24 12.41 2.07 -2.55
C PHE A 24 12.31 0.90 -1.54
N VAL A 25 12.21 1.21 -0.26
CA VAL A 25 11.98 0.21 0.80
C VAL A 25 10.63 -0.49 0.60
N PHE A 26 9.55 0.25 0.36
CA PHE A 26 8.25 -0.36 0.08
C PHE A 26 8.28 -1.23 -1.19
N ALA A 27 8.90 -0.76 -2.27
CA ALA A 27 9.08 -1.55 -3.48
C ALA A 27 9.88 -2.84 -3.21
N GLY A 28 10.96 -2.75 -2.44
CA GLY A 28 11.77 -3.90 -2.03
C GLY A 28 10.97 -4.92 -1.20
N ILE A 29 10.16 -4.45 -0.24
CA ILE A 29 9.29 -5.31 0.56
C ILE A 29 8.25 -6.00 -0.32
N VAL A 30 7.61 -5.26 -1.25
CA VAL A 30 6.63 -5.85 -2.18
C VAL A 30 7.28 -6.93 -3.04
N LEU A 31 8.47 -6.67 -3.59
CA LEU A 31 9.20 -7.66 -4.38
C LEU A 31 9.56 -8.88 -3.54
N TYR A 32 10.06 -8.69 -2.33
CA TYR A 32 10.40 -9.79 -1.41
C TYR A 32 9.18 -10.64 -1.05
N CYS A 33 8.07 -10.01 -0.67
CA CYS A 33 6.83 -10.70 -0.32
C CYS A 33 6.20 -11.44 -1.51
N CYS A 34 6.30 -10.88 -2.72
CA CYS A 34 5.69 -11.45 -3.92
C CYS A 34 6.61 -12.44 -4.66
N TRP A 35 7.91 -12.47 -4.38
CA TRP A 35 8.88 -13.32 -5.12
C TRP A 35 8.48 -14.80 -5.15
N THR A 36 8.20 -15.39 -4.00
CA THR A 36 7.81 -16.80 -3.89
C THR A 36 6.42 -17.07 -4.48
N PRO A 37 5.36 -16.30 -4.14
CA PRO A 37 4.04 -16.43 -4.77
C PRO A 37 4.04 -16.34 -6.30
N LEU A 38 4.87 -15.46 -6.87
CA LEU A 38 4.97 -15.26 -8.33
C LEU A 38 5.51 -16.50 -9.06
N GLN A 39 6.27 -17.36 -8.38
CA GLN A 39 6.77 -18.61 -8.95
C GLN A 39 5.70 -19.71 -8.99
N ASN A 40 4.60 -19.56 -8.24
CA ASN A 40 3.52 -20.55 -8.21
C ASN A 40 2.14 -19.88 -8.26
N LEU A 41 1.81 -19.31 -9.42
CA LEU A 41 0.51 -18.65 -9.67
C LEU A 41 -0.68 -19.62 -9.73
N GLY A 42 -0.44 -20.94 -9.71
CA GLY A 42 -1.51 -21.95 -9.66
C GLY A 42 -2.14 -22.11 -8.27
N SER A 43 -1.49 -21.60 -7.21
CA SER A 43 -2.00 -21.68 -5.84
C SER A 43 -2.89 -20.49 -5.49
N TRP A 44 -4.07 -20.77 -4.92
CA TRP A 44 -4.97 -19.77 -4.35
C TRP A 44 -4.29 -18.95 -3.25
N PHE A 45 -3.40 -19.57 -2.48
CA PHE A 45 -2.64 -18.89 -1.45
C PHE A 45 -1.64 -17.87 -2.03
N SER A 46 -1.06 -18.15 -3.21
CA SER A 46 -0.18 -17.18 -3.88
C SER A 46 -0.94 -15.91 -4.25
N TRP A 47 -2.17 -16.05 -4.77
CA TRP A 47 -3.02 -14.91 -5.08
C TRP A 47 -3.43 -14.11 -3.84
N HIS A 48 -3.70 -14.78 -2.72
CA HIS A 48 -3.91 -14.09 -1.44
C HIS A 48 -2.72 -13.20 -1.08
N VAL A 49 -1.50 -13.75 -1.10
CA VAL A 49 -0.30 -13.00 -0.72
C VAL A 49 -0.08 -11.83 -1.68
N ILE A 50 -0.20 -12.04 -2.99
CA ILE A 50 0.00 -10.99 -4.01
C ILE A 50 -1.03 -9.86 -3.81
N LEU A 51 -2.33 -10.18 -3.77
CA LEU A 51 -3.38 -9.18 -3.67
C LEU A 51 -3.31 -8.40 -2.35
N CYS A 52 -3.12 -9.07 -1.22
CA CYS A 52 -2.97 -8.41 0.08
C CYS A 52 -1.71 -7.54 0.13
N THR A 53 -0.59 -7.98 -0.44
CA THR A 53 0.66 -7.20 -0.48
C THR A 53 0.49 -5.93 -1.31
N PHE A 54 -0.09 -6.03 -2.51
CA PHE A 54 -0.32 -4.86 -3.38
C PHE A 54 -1.38 -3.91 -2.81
N GLY A 55 -2.43 -4.44 -2.19
CA GLY A 55 -3.47 -3.63 -1.55
C GLY A 55 -2.96 -2.86 -0.34
N TYR A 56 -2.21 -3.54 0.53
CA TYR A 56 -1.83 -3.00 1.84
C TYR A 56 -0.55 -2.16 1.82
N ILE A 57 0.41 -2.47 0.94
CA ILE A 57 1.70 -1.79 0.95
C ILE A 57 1.72 -0.60 -0.04
N PRO A 58 1.83 -0.78 -1.37
CA PRO A 58 2.02 0.34 -2.27
C PRO A 58 0.77 1.23 -2.38
N LEU A 59 -0.43 0.64 -2.53
CA LEU A 59 -1.65 1.45 -2.70
C LEU A 59 -1.99 2.27 -1.46
N MET A 60 -1.87 1.66 -0.27
CA MET A 60 -2.10 2.38 0.99
C MET A 60 -0.99 3.40 1.27
N ALA A 61 0.28 3.07 1.01
CA ALA A 61 1.38 4.01 1.15
C ALA A 61 1.22 5.23 0.24
N GLU A 62 0.84 5.05 -1.02
CA GLU A 62 0.56 6.18 -1.93
C GLU A 62 -0.64 7.01 -1.47
N ALA A 63 -1.70 6.35 -0.96
CA ALA A 63 -2.87 7.05 -0.45
C ALA A 63 -2.55 7.96 0.74
N LEU A 64 -1.56 7.58 1.57
CA LEU A 64 -1.05 8.39 2.68
C LEU A 64 -0.07 9.47 2.20
N MET A 65 0.89 9.11 1.36
CA MET A 65 1.92 10.03 0.85
C MET A 65 1.34 11.13 -0.05
N LEU A 66 0.18 10.92 -0.67
CA LEU A 66 -0.53 11.91 -1.48
C LEU A 66 -0.73 13.27 -0.78
N PHE A 67 -0.90 13.25 0.55
CA PHE A 67 -1.12 14.47 1.34
C PHE A 67 0.16 15.14 1.84
N ILE A 68 1.32 14.52 1.62
CA ILE A 68 2.61 15.13 1.94
C ILE A 68 2.86 16.28 0.95
N GLY A 69 3.12 17.49 1.48
CA GLY A 69 3.28 18.71 0.68
C GLY A 69 4.47 18.68 -0.29
N ASP A 70 5.48 17.87 0.02
CA ASP A 70 6.72 17.72 -0.77
C ASP A 70 6.65 16.58 -1.81
N GLU A 71 5.49 15.94 -1.97
CA GLU A 71 5.31 14.87 -2.95
C GLU A 71 5.22 15.44 -4.38
N LEU A 72 6.15 15.05 -5.25
CA LEU A 72 6.31 15.65 -6.58
C LEU A 72 5.09 15.45 -7.47
N TRP A 73 4.53 14.24 -7.47
CA TRP A 73 3.44 13.90 -8.38
C TRP A 73 2.11 14.51 -7.90
N SER A 74 1.93 14.73 -6.60
CA SER A 74 0.70 15.27 -6.03
C SER A 74 0.73 16.79 -5.86
N ARG A 75 1.89 17.44 -6.00
CA ARG A 75 2.06 18.88 -5.72
C ARG A 75 1.17 19.79 -6.56
N GLN A 76 0.90 19.39 -7.80
CA GLN A 76 0.07 20.13 -8.76
C GLN A 76 -1.43 19.79 -8.65
N VAL A 77 -1.78 18.80 -7.83
CA VAL A 77 -3.15 18.31 -7.69
C VAL A 77 -3.89 19.16 -6.67
N SER A 78 -5.07 19.68 -7.06
CA SER A 78 -5.94 20.45 -6.17
C SER A 78 -6.31 19.64 -4.92
N ARG A 79 -6.57 20.31 -3.79
CA ARG A 79 -6.95 19.63 -2.54
C ARG A 79 -8.19 18.73 -2.72
N LYS A 80 -9.20 19.17 -3.49
CA LYS A 80 -10.39 18.37 -3.82
C LYS A 80 -10.03 17.12 -4.61
N SER A 81 -9.17 17.27 -5.62
CA SER A 81 -8.68 16.15 -6.44
C SER A 81 -7.84 15.17 -5.62
N LYS A 82 -7.06 15.63 -4.63
CA LYS A 82 -6.33 14.75 -3.71
C LYS A 82 -7.27 13.84 -2.91
N TYR A 83 -8.35 14.38 -2.35
CA TYR A 83 -9.33 13.54 -1.64
C TYR A 83 -9.96 12.48 -2.57
N MET A 84 -10.24 12.82 -3.82
CA MET A 84 -10.75 11.86 -4.80
C MET A 84 -9.73 10.76 -5.11
N VAL A 85 -8.47 11.12 -5.38
CA VAL A 85 -7.39 10.15 -5.64
C VAL A 85 -7.14 9.27 -4.43
N HIS A 86 -7.12 9.83 -3.21
CA HIS A 86 -7.04 9.05 -1.98
C HIS A 86 -8.18 8.04 -1.88
N GLY A 87 -9.42 8.49 -2.09
CA GLY A 87 -10.58 7.61 -2.06
C GLY A 87 -10.48 6.46 -3.06
N ILE A 88 -10.00 6.73 -4.28
CA ILE A 88 -9.78 5.69 -5.30
C ILE A 88 -8.70 4.70 -4.86
N LEU A 89 -7.54 5.18 -4.42
CA LEU A 89 -6.42 4.32 -4.00
C LEU A 89 -6.81 3.41 -2.83
N ILE A 90 -7.48 3.97 -1.81
CA ILE A 90 -7.99 3.19 -0.67
C ILE A 90 -9.06 2.20 -1.13
N SER A 91 -10.00 2.62 -1.98
CA SER A 91 -11.07 1.73 -2.45
C SER A 91 -10.52 0.53 -3.23
N VAL A 92 -9.57 0.76 -4.16
CA VAL A 92 -8.92 -0.30 -4.93
C VAL A 92 -8.09 -1.21 -4.01
N GLY A 93 -7.33 -0.63 -3.08
CA GLY A 93 -6.55 -1.39 -2.09
C GLY A 93 -7.43 -2.28 -1.22
N THR A 94 -8.56 -1.75 -0.73
CA THR A 94 -9.56 -2.50 0.03
C THR A 94 -10.14 -3.65 -0.78
N VAL A 95 -10.50 -3.44 -2.06
CA VAL A 95 -10.98 -4.52 -2.93
C VAL A 95 -9.94 -5.63 -3.06
N PHE A 96 -8.67 -5.30 -3.25
CA PHE A 96 -7.61 -6.30 -3.34
C PHE A 96 -7.49 -7.12 -2.05
N ILE A 97 -7.54 -6.46 -0.89
CA ILE A 97 -7.48 -7.14 0.42
C ILE A 97 -8.71 -8.04 0.64
N ILE A 98 -9.91 -7.57 0.30
CA ILE A 98 -11.15 -8.37 0.38
C ILE A 98 -11.02 -9.64 -0.47
N VAL A 99 -10.68 -9.47 -1.74
CA VAL A 99 -10.57 -10.60 -2.68
C VAL A 99 -9.49 -11.56 -2.22
N GLY A 100 -8.30 -11.05 -1.86
CA GLY A 100 -7.21 -11.87 -1.36
C GLY A 100 -7.59 -12.67 -0.12
N ASN A 101 -8.31 -12.09 0.83
CA ASN A 101 -8.80 -12.80 2.02
C ASN A 101 -9.90 -13.82 1.68
N ALA A 102 -10.84 -13.48 0.79
CA ALA A 102 -11.90 -14.39 0.37
C ALA A 102 -11.34 -15.68 -0.26
N LEU A 103 -10.24 -15.59 -1.02
CA LEU A 103 -9.56 -16.77 -1.58
C LEU A 103 -9.06 -17.73 -0.50
N VAL A 104 -8.56 -17.21 0.63
CA VAL A 104 -8.12 -18.03 1.76
C VAL A 104 -9.29 -18.74 2.43
N PHE A 105 -10.41 -18.06 2.60
CA PHE A 105 -11.63 -18.67 3.14
C PHE A 105 -12.20 -19.76 2.22
N HIS A 106 -12.02 -19.63 0.90
CA HIS A 106 -12.44 -20.67 -0.04
C HIS A 106 -11.50 -21.89 -0.04
N TYR A 107 -10.19 -21.67 0.09
CA TYR A 107 -9.19 -22.74 -0.05
C TYR A 107 -8.92 -23.51 1.26
N ILE A 108 -8.99 -22.86 2.42
CA ILE A 108 -8.74 -23.52 3.71
C ILE A 108 -9.93 -24.40 4.11
N SER A 109 -9.65 -25.59 4.65
CA SER A 109 -10.69 -26.47 5.15
C SER A 109 -11.53 -25.80 6.26
N PRO A 110 -12.87 -25.95 6.22
CA PRO A 110 -13.74 -25.40 7.24
C PRO A 110 -13.28 -25.75 8.66
N GLY A 111 -13.22 -24.76 9.54
CA GLY A 111 -12.77 -24.91 10.94
C GLY A 111 -11.30 -24.61 11.19
N TYR A 112 -10.47 -24.50 10.15
CA TYR A 112 -9.06 -24.10 10.25
C TYR A 112 -8.82 -22.67 9.73
N HIS A 113 -9.86 -21.85 9.59
CA HIS A 113 -9.65 -20.44 9.29
C HIS A 113 -9.10 -19.72 10.53
N LEU A 114 -8.12 -18.83 10.35
CA LEU A 114 -7.69 -17.86 11.36
C LEU A 114 -7.00 -18.43 12.63
N TYR A 115 -6.49 -19.67 12.60
CA TYR A 115 -5.76 -20.25 13.73
C TYR A 115 -4.36 -19.66 13.94
N THR A 116 -3.82 -18.97 12.95
CA THR A 116 -2.47 -18.37 13.01
C THR A 116 -2.52 -16.96 13.56
N ALA A 117 -1.44 -16.51 14.20
CA ALA A 117 -1.27 -15.11 14.59
C ALA A 117 -1.45 -14.15 13.40
N HIS A 118 -1.01 -14.56 12.21
CA HIS A 118 -1.23 -13.82 10.96
C HIS A 118 -2.72 -13.70 10.61
N GLY A 119 -3.50 -14.78 10.71
CA GLY A 119 -4.94 -14.75 10.44
C GLY A 119 -5.70 -13.83 11.41
N ILE A 120 -5.38 -13.91 12.71
CA ILE A 120 -6.01 -13.07 13.74
C ILE A 120 -5.68 -11.59 13.54
N THR A 121 -4.40 -11.27 13.34
CA THR A 121 -3.96 -9.88 13.14
C THR A 121 -4.42 -9.32 11.80
N GLY A 122 -4.45 -10.14 10.74
CA GLY A 122 -4.94 -9.73 9.42
C GLY A 122 -6.40 -9.29 9.43
N ILE A 123 -7.28 -10.00 10.14
CA ILE A 123 -8.67 -9.59 10.30
C ILE A 123 -8.81 -8.35 11.18
N LYS A 124 -8.10 -8.27 12.31
CA LYS A 124 -8.19 -7.10 13.21
C LYS A 124 -7.69 -5.80 12.57
N ASN A 125 -6.77 -5.88 11.61
CA ASN A 125 -6.30 -4.70 10.88
C ASN A 125 -7.24 -4.30 9.73
N TYR A 126 -8.21 -5.14 9.39
CA TYR A 126 -9.19 -4.91 8.32
C TYR A 126 -10.57 -4.48 8.85
N ILE A 127 -10.96 -4.96 10.04
CA ILE A 127 -12.15 -4.51 10.80
C ILE A 127 -11.80 -3.25 11.61
#